data_AF-A0A534X4A9-F1
#
_entry.id   AF-A0A534X4A9-F1
#
_cell.length_a   1.000
_cell.length_b   1.000
_cell.length_c   1.000
_cell.angle_alpha   90.00
_cell.angle_beta   90.00
_cell.angle_gamma   90.00
#
_symmetry.space_group_name_H-M   'P 1'
#
loop_
_entity.id
_entity.type
_entity.pdbx_description
1 polymer ?
#
loop_
_entity_poly.entity_id
_entity_poly.type
_entity_poly.pdbx_seq_one_letter_code
_entity_poly.pdbx_strand_id
1 'polypeptide(L)'
;MVRWPTLLLVTALLPATAGVRSSCAVVVGGGGSASTDCIAVIDAPANSPPAPASPKNVDCVDGDPTCDADGTRNARCEFNVSLCVNSTMITGCTPTRADSLAIDHSTDNGDPKFDTDFQALQQRANLLGFPDNENTDDCTLQSTITVALKPPGSEGAPFKKGKKTLRLEADGATDRATTDHDHMRLTCRPEGNGLYSPHELYDGTFDRIRQQVFAQSCALSGCHDSNSHKNNMILYPNVAYSQIVGVTPFNSAAAVAGWQRVFAGDPTQSYLYRKVTCDLPDMITYGACMPFQRPPISQQLQDIIQLWIVGDVPCGPAPDVGCWVAGTDQ
;
A
#
# COMPACT_ATOMS: atom_id res chain seq x y z
N MET A 1 -32.13 52.81 -36.95
CA MET A 1 -30.75 52.99 -36.46
C MET A 1 -30.55 52.03 -35.30
N VAL A 2 -30.03 50.83 -35.57
CA VAL A 2 -29.82 49.79 -34.54
C VAL A 2 -28.36 49.90 -34.10
N ARG A 3 -28.13 50.34 -32.86
CA ARG A 3 -26.80 50.41 -32.25
C ARG A 3 -26.42 49.01 -31.73
N TRP A 4 -25.31 48.47 -32.22
CA TRP A 4 -24.69 47.26 -31.68
C TRP A 4 -23.85 47.61 -30.45
N PRO A 5 -23.86 46.81 -29.36
CA PRO A 5 -22.96 47.02 -28.24
C PRO A 5 -21.59 46.41 -28.56
N THR A 6 -20.55 47.21 -28.35
CA THR A 6 -19.14 46.82 -28.46
C THR A 6 -18.81 45.81 -27.35
N LEU A 7 -18.51 44.57 -27.73
CA LEU A 7 -18.06 43.53 -26.82
C LEU A 7 -16.57 43.78 -26.47
N LEU A 8 -16.29 44.14 -25.22
CA LEU A 8 -14.92 44.23 -24.68
C LEU A 8 -14.39 42.81 -24.44
N LEU A 9 -13.43 42.37 -25.27
CA LEU A 9 -12.63 41.18 -24.98
C LEU A 9 -11.65 41.51 -23.84
N VAL A 10 -11.89 40.94 -22.66
CA VAL A 10 -10.89 40.87 -21.59
C VAL A 10 -10.06 39.62 -21.83
N THR A 11 -8.87 39.78 -22.40
CA THR A 11 -7.86 38.71 -22.47
C THR A 11 -7.35 38.42 -21.05
N ALA A 12 -7.85 37.36 -20.43
CA ALA A 12 -7.28 36.80 -19.22
C ALA A 12 -5.91 36.19 -19.55
N LEU A 13 -4.82 36.83 -19.11
CA LEU A 13 -3.52 36.18 -19.04
C LEU A 13 -3.62 35.05 -18.01
N LEU A 14 -3.65 33.79 -18.46
CA LEU A 14 -3.38 32.67 -17.59
C LEU A 14 -1.89 32.70 -17.22
N PRO A 15 -1.51 32.76 -15.93
CA PRO A 15 -0.13 32.54 -15.55
C PRO A 15 0.24 31.10 -15.91
N ALA A 16 1.27 30.94 -16.73
CA ALA A 16 1.91 29.65 -16.94
C ALA A 16 2.44 29.18 -15.59
N THR A 17 1.76 28.20 -14.98
CA THR A 17 2.28 27.48 -13.82
C THR A 17 3.50 26.69 -14.30
N ALA A 18 4.68 27.26 -14.10
CA ALA A 18 5.92 26.50 -14.16
C ALA A 18 5.79 25.35 -13.15
N GLY A 19 5.74 24.11 -13.64
CA GLY A 19 5.73 22.93 -12.79
C GLY A 19 6.94 22.99 -11.86
N VAL A 20 6.69 22.97 -10.55
CA VAL A 20 7.74 22.82 -9.55
C VAL A 20 8.33 21.44 -9.76
N ARG A 21 9.53 21.35 -10.35
CA ARG A 21 10.31 20.12 -10.29
C ARG A 21 10.66 19.89 -8.82
N SER A 22 10.10 18.84 -8.22
CA SER A 22 10.45 18.42 -6.86
C SER A 22 11.95 18.09 -6.85
N SER A 23 12.74 18.91 -6.16
CA SER A 23 14.20 18.95 -6.24
C SER A 23 14.91 17.91 -5.35
N CYS A 24 14.31 16.76 -5.08
CA CYS A 24 14.84 15.80 -4.10
C CYS A 24 15.36 14.50 -4.72
N ALA A 25 15.16 14.26 -6.01
CA ALA A 25 15.57 13.02 -6.65
C ALA A 25 17.09 13.04 -6.89
N VAL A 26 17.82 12.12 -6.23
CA VAL A 26 19.26 11.94 -6.37
C VAL A 26 19.49 10.63 -7.12
N VAL A 27 20.26 10.70 -8.20
CA VAL A 27 20.74 9.50 -8.90
C VAL A 27 21.80 8.84 -8.03
N VAL A 28 21.46 7.69 -7.48
CA VAL A 28 22.34 6.88 -6.65
C VAL A 28 22.88 5.76 -7.53
N GLY A 29 24.18 5.81 -7.84
CA GLY A 29 24.91 4.73 -8.51
C GLY A 29 24.99 3.42 -7.70
N GLY A 30 24.37 3.41 -6.53
CA GLY A 30 24.15 2.22 -5.73
C GLY A 30 25.30 1.88 -4.79
N GLY A 31 25.30 0.62 -4.37
CA GLY A 31 26.05 0.10 -3.22
C GLY A 31 27.18 -0.86 -3.59
N GLY A 32 27.33 -1.13 -4.89
CA GLY A 32 28.27 -2.07 -5.48
C GLY A 32 29.65 -1.47 -5.79
N SER A 33 30.20 -1.91 -6.92
CA SER A 33 31.53 -1.50 -7.38
C SER A 33 31.41 -0.25 -8.24
N ALA A 34 32.07 0.84 -7.85
CA ALA A 34 32.02 2.13 -8.58
C ALA A 34 32.36 2.04 -10.09
N SER A 35 33.03 0.98 -10.54
CA SER A 35 33.34 0.72 -11.95
C SER A 35 32.19 0.08 -12.75
N THR A 36 31.14 -0.40 -12.09
CA THR A 36 29.94 -1.03 -12.67
C THR A 36 28.67 -0.24 -12.37
N ASP A 37 28.65 0.57 -11.30
CA ASP A 37 27.57 1.44 -10.80
C ASP A 37 26.90 2.36 -11.85
N CYS A 38 27.37 2.40 -13.11
CA CYS A 38 26.70 3.11 -14.21
C CYS A 38 25.80 2.21 -15.08
N ILE A 39 25.85 0.89 -14.91
CA ILE A 39 24.99 -0.01 -15.70
C ILE A 39 23.56 0.12 -15.24
N ALA A 40 23.32 0.13 -13.92
CA ALA A 40 22.03 0.46 -13.34
C ALA A 40 22.21 1.53 -12.26
N VAL A 41 21.24 2.44 -12.15
CA VAL A 41 21.20 3.45 -11.09
C VAL A 41 19.79 3.60 -10.55
N ILE A 42 19.69 3.99 -9.29
CA ILE A 42 18.41 4.21 -8.60
C ILE A 42 18.18 5.71 -8.51
N ASP A 43 17.09 6.20 -9.11
CA ASP A 43 16.61 7.57 -8.93
C ASP A 43 15.53 7.59 -7.84
N ALA A 44 15.85 8.22 -6.70
CA ALA A 44 15.03 8.21 -5.49
C ALA A 44 15.31 9.45 -4.62
N PRO A 45 14.46 9.78 -3.62
CA PRO A 45 14.70 10.87 -2.67
C PRO A 45 15.77 10.51 -1.63
N ALA A 46 16.97 10.10 -2.07
CA ALA A 46 18.04 9.65 -1.19
C ALA A 46 18.59 10.82 -0.35
N ASN A 47 18.63 10.61 0.97
CA ASN A 47 19.00 11.62 1.96
C ASN A 47 19.97 11.10 3.03
N SER A 48 20.38 9.83 2.96
CA SER A 48 21.18 9.17 4.00
C SER A 48 22.37 8.38 3.44
N PRO A 49 23.60 8.60 3.94
CA PRO A 49 23.99 9.59 4.95
C PRO A 49 23.88 11.04 4.44
N PRO A 50 23.80 12.04 5.34
CA PRO A 50 23.82 13.44 4.94
C PRO A 50 25.22 13.87 4.46
N ALA A 51 25.27 15.05 3.82
CA ALA A 51 26.52 15.69 3.41
C ALA A 51 27.53 15.77 4.59
N PRO A 52 28.84 15.61 4.33
CA PRO A 52 29.51 15.63 3.01
C PRO A 52 29.56 14.29 2.28
N ALA A 53 29.03 13.21 2.88
CA ALA A 53 28.94 11.93 2.19
C ALA A 53 27.82 11.95 1.14
N SER A 54 27.99 11.21 0.05
CA SER A 54 26.94 11.06 -0.95
C SER A 54 25.81 10.17 -0.38
N PRO A 55 24.55 10.62 -0.43
CA PRO A 55 23.43 9.81 0.05
C PRO A 55 23.27 8.57 -0.84
N LYS A 56 23.01 7.43 -0.21
CA LYS A 56 22.79 6.13 -0.89
C LYS A 56 21.51 5.43 -0.44
N ASN A 57 20.84 5.97 0.57
CA ASN A 57 19.67 5.40 1.22
C ASN A 57 18.62 6.49 1.44
N VAL A 58 17.38 6.06 1.66
CA VAL A 58 16.29 6.92 2.11
C VAL A 58 16.01 6.61 3.58
N ASP A 59 16.07 7.64 4.43
CA ASP A 59 15.64 7.60 5.83
C ASP A 59 14.61 8.70 6.03
N CYS A 60 13.34 8.29 6.10
CA CYS A 60 12.20 9.19 6.12
C CYS A 60 11.41 9.06 7.42
N VAL A 61 10.82 10.15 7.87
CA VAL A 61 9.79 10.14 8.91
C VAL A 61 8.43 10.07 8.20
N ASP A 62 7.56 9.18 8.66
CA ASP A 62 6.19 9.05 8.16
C ASP A 62 5.44 10.39 8.26
N GLY A 63 4.86 10.84 7.14
CA GLY A 63 4.23 12.13 6.99
C GLY A 63 5.18 13.29 6.63
N ASP A 64 6.48 13.06 6.44
CA ASP A 64 7.42 14.08 5.96
C ASP A 64 7.31 14.25 4.43
N PRO A 65 6.71 15.35 3.91
CA PRO A 65 6.45 15.50 2.48
C PRO A 65 7.71 15.65 1.63
N THR A 66 8.90 15.74 2.22
CA THR A 66 10.17 15.82 1.48
C THR A 66 10.68 14.46 0.99
N CYS A 67 10.27 13.37 1.66
CA CYS A 67 10.71 12.01 1.34
C CYS A 67 9.57 10.99 1.35
N ASP A 68 8.44 11.32 1.99
CA ASP A 68 7.21 10.55 1.99
C ASP A 68 6.28 11.12 0.92
N ALA A 69 6.02 10.34 -0.13
CA ALA A 69 5.36 10.82 -1.34
C ALA A 69 3.90 11.25 -1.08
N ASP A 70 3.23 10.63 -0.12
CA ASP A 70 1.85 10.99 0.26
C ASP A 70 1.79 12.10 1.33
N GLY A 71 2.93 12.42 1.96
CA GLY A 71 3.07 13.42 3.02
C GLY A 71 2.09 13.25 4.18
N THR A 72 1.56 12.03 4.39
CA THR A 72 0.49 11.77 5.34
C THR A 72 0.96 10.85 6.44
N ARG A 73 0.71 11.25 7.69
CA ARG A 73 0.99 10.42 8.86
C ARG A 73 0.05 9.23 8.92
N ASN A 74 0.47 8.06 8.41
CA ASN A 74 -0.42 6.90 8.25
C ASN A 74 0.27 5.55 8.48
N ALA A 75 1.36 5.56 9.26
CA ALA A 75 2.18 4.41 9.64
C ALA A 75 2.84 3.68 8.46
N ARG A 76 3.06 4.37 7.35
CA ARG A 76 3.89 3.91 6.21
C ARG A 76 4.53 5.13 5.55
N CYS A 77 5.60 4.90 4.81
CA CYS A 77 6.17 5.91 3.93
C CYS A 77 6.11 5.41 2.50
N GLU A 78 5.75 6.27 1.57
CA GLU A 78 5.70 5.98 0.14
C GLU A 78 6.91 6.59 -0.57
N PHE A 79 7.76 5.74 -1.16
CA PHE A 79 8.97 6.19 -1.85
C PHE A 79 8.81 6.06 -3.35
N ASN A 80 8.84 7.20 -4.03
CA ASN A 80 8.89 7.23 -5.48
C ASN A 80 10.29 6.89 -5.99
N VAL A 81 10.39 5.82 -6.77
CA VAL A 81 11.64 5.27 -7.28
C VAL A 81 11.52 5.00 -8.78
N SER A 82 12.58 5.34 -9.52
CA SER A 82 12.79 4.92 -10.90
C SER A 82 14.14 4.22 -11.01
N LEU A 83 14.25 3.25 -11.93
CA LEU A 83 15.52 2.62 -12.27
C LEU A 83 15.95 3.14 -13.63
N CYS A 84 17.22 3.52 -13.76
CA CYS A 84 17.79 3.90 -15.05
C CYS A 84 18.97 3.00 -15.39
N VAL A 85 19.16 2.72 -16.67
CA VAL A 85 20.31 1.98 -17.17
C VAL A 85 21.23 2.86 -18.00
N ASN A 86 22.49 2.43 -18.14
CA ASN A 86 23.52 3.13 -18.89
C ASN A 86 23.67 4.60 -18.48
N SER A 87 23.80 4.84 -17.18
CA SER A 87 23.89 6.17 -16.59
C SER A 87 25.19 6.90 -16.97
N THR A 88 25.06 8.11 -17.49
CA THR A 88 26.20 9.00 -17.75
C THR A 88 26.56 9.87 -16.55
N MET A 89 25.75 9.82 -15.49
CA MET A 89 25.86 10.66 -14.30
C MET A 89 26.86 10.13 -13.26
N ILE A 90 27.33 8.90 -13.41
CA ILE A 90 28.29 8.26 -12.50
C ILE A 90 29.72 8.47 -12.99
N THR A 91 30.49 9.28 -12.26
CA THR A 91 31.88 9.57 -12.62
C THR A 91 32.76 8.33 -12.43
N GLY A 92 33.57 7.99 -13.43
CA GLY A 92 34.52 6.87 -13.36
C GLY A 92 33.98 5.54 -13.87
N CYS A 93 32.73 5.52 -14.36
CA CYS A 93 32.12 4.40 -15.03
C CYS A 93 31.63 4.87 -16.42
N THR A 94 31.77 4.05 -17.45
CA THR A 94 31.32 4.38 -18.81
C THR A 94 30.55 3.19 -19.35
N PRO A 95 29.21 3.27 -19.40
CA PRO A 95 28.39 2.16 -19.85
C PRO A 95 28.39 2.10 -21.38
N THR A 96 28.41 0.89 -21.91
CA THR A 96 28.25 0.62 -23.34
C THR A 96 26.85 0.08 -23.62
N ARG A 97 26.38 -0.87 -22.80
CA ARG A 97 25.02 -1.42 -22.89
C ARG A 97 24.59 -2.07 -21.59
N ALA A 98 23.29 -2.28 -21.46
CA ALA A 98 22.66 -3.10 -20.44
C ALA A 98 21.95 -4.29 -21.11
N ASP A 99 22.20 -5.49 -20.58
CA ASP A 99 21.71 -6.76 -21.10
C ASP A 99 20.57 -7.33 -20.26
N SER A 100 20.53 -7.01 -18.96
CA SER A 100 19.47 -7.41 -18.04
C SER A 100 19.34 -6.43 -16.88
N LEU A 101 18.17 -6.43 -16.22
CA LEU A 101 17.96 -5.77 -14.94
C LEU A 101 16.96 -6.58 -14.12
N ALA A 102 17.45 -7.17 -13.02
CA ALA A 102 16.70 -8.00 -12.10
C ALA A 102 16.62 -7.36 -10.72
N ILE A 103 15.43 -7.45 -10.11
CA ILE A 103 15.13 -6.97 -8.77
C ILE A 103 14.86 -8.16 -7.88
N ASP A 104 15.58 -8.27 -6.76
CA ASP A 104 15.35 -9.32 -5.77
C ASP A 104 13.89 -9.28 -5.26
N HIS A 105 13.35 -10.46 -4.95
CA HIS A 105 12.04 -10.62 -4.34
C HIS A 105 10.86 -10.04 -5.15
N SER A 106 11.04 -9.86 -6.46
CA SER A 106 10.01 -9.36 -7.39
C SER A 106 9.12 -10.46 -8.00
N THR A 107 9.45 -11.73 -7.78
CA THR A 107 8.72 -12.87 -8.37
C THR A 107 7.87 -13.58 -7.32
N ASP A 108 6.59 -13.77 -7.59
CA ASP A 108 5.67 -14.56 -6.75
C ASP A 108 5.91 -16.06 -6.97
N ASN A 109 6.96 -16.60 -6.36
CA ASN A 109 7.36 -18.01 -6.45
C ASN A 109 7.38 -18.71 -5.08
N GLY A 110 6.67 -18.14 -4.10
CA GLY A 110 6.68 -18.59 -2.71
C GLY A 110 7.88 -18.10 -1.89
N ASP A 111 8.68 -17.16 -2.41
CA ASP A 111 9.68 -16.45 -1.64
C ASP A 111 9.03 -15.73 -0.44
N PRO A 112 9.44 -16.00 0.80
CA PRO A 112 8.87 -15.35 1.99
C PRO A 112 9.14 -13.84 2.06
N LYS A 113 10.01 -13.31 1.19
CA LYS A 113 10.31 -11.88 1.09
C LYS A 113 9.69 -11.24 -0.16
N PHE A 114 8.90 -11.98 -0.93
CA PHE A 114 8.18 -11.46 -2.09
C PHE A 114 7.49 -10.14 -1.76
N ASP A 115 7.64 -9.17 -2.65
CA ASP A 115 7.11 -7.83 -2.49
C ASP A 115 6.41 -7.37 -3.78
N THR A 116 5.14 -7.01 -3.65
CA THR A 116 4.32 -6.58 -4.80
C THR A 116 4.83 -5.28 -5.42
N ASP A 117 5.44 -4.40 -4.64
CA ASP A 117 6.00 -3.15 -5.16
C ASP A 117 7.25 -3.44 -6.00
N PHE A 118 8.05 -4.44 -5.60
CA PHE A 118 9.22 -4.88 -6.36
C PHE A 118 8.82 -5.60 -7.63
N GLN A 119 7.74 -6.39 -7.59
CA GLN A 119 7.15 -6.98 -8.79
C GLN A 119 6.71 -5.90 -9.78
N ALA A 120 5.99 -4.88 -9.30
CA ALA A 120 5.52 -3.78 -10.14
C ALA A 120 6.69 -3.00 -10.75
N LEU A 121 7.75 -2.76 -9.99
CA LEU A 121 8.97 -2.12 -10.50
C LEU A 121 9.70 -3.01 -11.52
N GLN A 122 9.79 -4.32 -11.30
CA GLN A 122 10.39 -5.27 -12.25
C GLN A 122 9.62 -5.29 -13.57
N GLN A 123 8.28 -5.26 -13.53
CA GLN A 123 7.47 -5.21 -14.74
C GLN A 123 7.75 -3.97 -15.59
N ARG A 124 8.06 -2.83 -14.95
CA ARG A 124 8.47 -1.60 -15.64
C ARG A 124 9.91 -1.69 -16.16
N ALA A 125 10.82 -2.27 -15.39
CA ALA A 125 12.19 -2.54 -15.82
C ALA A 125 12.24 -3.42 -17.08
N ASN A 126 11.36 -4.43 -17.18
CA ASN A 126 11.26 -5.28 -18.36
C ASN A 126 10.88 -4.54 -19.66
N LEU A 127 10.38 -3.31 -19.55
CA LEU A 127 10.04 -2.47 -20.71
C LEU A 127 11.21 -1.63 -21.23
N LEU A 128 12.37 -1.68 -20.58
CA LEU A 128 13.59 -1.00 -21.02
C LEU A 128 14.25 -1.67 -22.24
N GLY A 129 13.66 -2.70 -22.85
CA GLY A 129 14.14 -3.23 -24.12
C GLY A 129 15.47 -3.98 -24.04
N PHE A 130 15.53 -5.01 -23.19
CA PHE A 130 16.66 -5.94 -23.08
C PHE A 130 16.53 -7.16 -24.01
N PRO A 131 17.64 -7.83 -24.40
CA PRO A 131 19.05 -7.48 -24.13
C PRO A 131 19.57 -6.37 -25.07
N ASP A 132 20.85 -5.99 -24.89
CA ASP A 132 21.58 -5.04 -25.75
C ASP A 132 20.97 -3.62 -25.80
N ASN A 133 20.45 -3.11 -24.67
CA ASN A 133 20.04 -1.72 -24.58
C ASN A 133 21.28 -0.82 -24.56
N GLU A 134 21.49 -0.04 -25.63
CA GLU A 134 22.58 0.95 -25.78
C GLU A 134 22.13 2.41 -25.51
N ASN A 135 20.84 2.63 -25.17
CA ASN A 135 20.33 3.95 -24.84
C ASN A 135 20.94 4.43 -23.52
N THR A 136 21.54 5.61 -23.54
CA THR A 136 22.07 6.26 -22.34
C THR A 136 20.96 6.86 -21.48
N ASP A 137 21.08 6.74 -20.16
CA ASP A 137 20.14 7.30 -19.18
C ASP A 137 18.67 6.88 -19.44
N ASP A 138 18.47 5.63 -19.88
CA ASP A 138 17.15 5.07 -20.19
C ASP A 138 16.46 4.60 -18.89
N CYS A 139 15.31 5.17 -18.57
CA CYS A 139 14.69 5.06 -17.25
C CYS A 139 13.29 4.45 -17.29
N THR A 140 12.97 3.66 -16.27
CA THR A 140 11.60 3.17 -16.06
C THR A 140 10.67 4.34 -15.75
N LEU A 141 9.37 4.17 -16.04
CA LEU A 141 8.35 5.00 -15.40
C LEU A 141 8.46 4.87 -13.87
N GLN A 142 8.22 5.96 -13.16
CA GLN A 142 8.24 5.99 -11.69
C GLN A 142 7.26 4.96 -11.09
N SER A 143 7.75 4.24 -10.08
CA SER A 143 6.95 3.36 -9.21
C SER A 143 7.00 3.87 -7.78
N THR A 144 6.01 3.45 -6.98
CA THR A 144 5.98 3.72 -5.55
C THR A 144 6.32 2.43 -4.79
N ILE A 145 7.26 2.51 -3.86
CA ILE A 145 7.58 1.45 -2.91
C ILE A 145 7.09 1.89 -1.53
N THR A 146 6.17 1.12 -0.95
CA THR A 146 5.57 1.41 0.34
C THR A 146 6.34 0.71 1.46
N VAL A 147 6.83 1.46 2.45
CA VAL A 147 7.49 0.89 3.64
C VAL A 147 6.62 1.13 4.87
N ALA A 148 5.86 0.12 5.25
CA ALA A 148 5.06 0.16 6.48
C ALA A 148 5.93 0.15 7.74
N LEU A 149 5.54 0.93 8.74
CA LEU A 149 6.06 0.83 10.09
C LEU A 149 5.72 -0.55 10.70
N LYS A 150 6.55 -0.98 11.64
CA LYS A 150 6.27 -2.20 12.40
C LYS A 150 5.22 -1.88 13.47
N PRO A 151 4.09 -2.61 13.50
CA PRO A 151 3.05 -2.36 14.48
C PRO A 151 3.57 -2.60 15.90
N PRO A 152 2.94 -1.95 16.88
CA PRO A 152 3.32 -2.14 18.27
C PRO A 152 3.04 -3.58 18.75
N GLY A 153 3.87 -4.08 19.66
CA GLY A 153 3.72 -5.42 20.22
C GLY A 153 2.66 -5.52 21.32
N SER A 154 2.16 -4.38 21.78
CA SER A 154 1.11 -4.26 22.80
C SER A 154 0.39 -2.92 22.62
N GLU A 155 -0.83 -2.84 23.13
CA GLU A 155 -1.58 -1.59 23.20
C GLU A 155 -0.76 -0.49 23.91
N GLY A 156 -0.84 0.75 23.40
CA GLY A 156 -0.10 1.90 23.95
C GLY A 156 1.41 1.90 23.69
N ALA A 157 1.98 0.85 23.10
CA ALA A 157 3.38 0.88 22.68
C ALA A 157 3.55 1.63 21.34
N PRO A 158 4.72 2.25 21.09
CA PRO A 158 4.95 2.96 19.85
C PRO A 158 5.21 2.02 18.67
N PHE A 159 4.82 2.47 17.48
CA PHE A 159 5.27 1.90 16.23
C PHE A 159 6.80 1.97 16.14
N LYS A 160 7.39 0.96 15.51
CA LYS A 160 8.84 0.90 15.27
C LYS A 160 9.12 1.11 13.79
N LYS A 161 10.34 1.57 13.48
CA LYS A 161 10.74 1.81 12.10
C LYS A 161 10.56 0.58 11.20
N GLY A 162 10.00 0.84 10.02
CA GLY A 162 9.94 -0.08 8.89
C GLY A 162 11.21 0.00 8.05
N LYS A 163 11.53 -1.08 7.34
CA LYS A 163 12.59 -1.06 6.34
C LYS A 163 12.32 -2.03 5.19
N LYS A 164 12.58 -1.59 3.97
CA LYS A 164 12.76 -2.45 2.79
C LYS A 164 14.18 -2.25 2.25
N THR A 165 14.70 -3.24 1.52
CA THR A 165 15.98 -3.13 0.83
C THR A 165 15.75 -3.55 -0.61
N LEU A 166 15.75 -2.57 -1.50
CA LEU A 166 15.74 -2.80 -2.94
C LEU A 166 17.13 -3.30 -3.32
N ARG A 167 17.23 -4.50 -3.90
CA ARG A 167 18.48 -5.01 -4.46
C ARG A 167 18.31 -5.23 -5.95
N LEU A 168 19.32 -4.84 -6.70
CA LEU A 168 19.35 -4.93 -8.15
C LEU A 168 20.56 -5.75 -8.57
N GLU A 169 20.38 -6.51 -9.63
CA GLU A 169 21.44 -7.16 -10.39
C GLU A 169 21.23 -6.78 -11.86
N ALA A 170 22.25 -6.19 -12.48
CA ALA A 170 22.18 -5.79 -13.88
C ALA A 170 23.39 -6.34 -14.63
N ASP A 171 23.16 -7.16 -15.65
CA ASP A 171 24.22 -7.55 -16.56
C ASP A 171 24.34 -6.51 -17.68
N GLY A 172 25.56 -6.27 -18.13
CA GLY A 172 25.81 -5.37 -19.25
C GLY A 172 27.26 -5.34 -19.64
N ALA A 173 27.69 -4.22 -20.22
CA ALA A 173 29.09 -3.98 -20.49
C ALA A 173 29.48 -2.53 -20.28
N THR A 174 30.69 -2.36 -19.74
CA THR A 174 31.46 -1.11 -19.81
C THR A 174 32.53 -1.30 -20.89
N ASP A 175 33.79 -1.52 -20.50
CA ASP A 175 34.89 -1.94 -21.40
C ASP A 175 34.86 -3.46 -21.70
N ARG A 176 34.21 -4.22 -20.82
CA ARG A 176 33.99 -5.67 -20.92
C ARG A 176 32.62 -6.02 -20.36
N ALA A 177 32.14 -7.22 -20.67
CA ALA A 177 30.96 -7.77 -20.02
C ALA A 177 31.16 -7.85 -18.50
N THR A 178 30.19 -7.36 -17.75
CA THR A 178 30.23 -7.30 -16.29
C THR A 178 28.82 -7.31 -15.72
N THR A 179 28.73 -7.64 -14.44
CA THR A 179 27.51 -7.58 -13.67
C THR A 179 27.65 -6.48 -12.63
N ASP A 180 26.59 -5.72 -12.45
CA ASP A 180 26.44 -4.66 -11.48
C ASP A 180 25.49 -5.11 -10.38
N HIS A 181 25.84 -4.84 -9.13
CA HIS A 181 25.06 -5.27 -7.97
C HIS A 181 24.81 -4.11 -7.03
N ASP A 182 23.55 -3.70 -6.97
CA ASP A 182 23.16 -2.54 -6.19
C ASP A 182 22.18 -2.84 -5.10
N HIS A 183 22.19 -1.95 -4.11
CA HIS A 183 21.14 -1.93 -3.12
C HIS A 183 20.87 -0.52 -2.60
N MET A 184 19.60 -0.28 -2.29
CA MET A 184 19.16 0.91 -1.56
C MET A 184 18.31 0.48 -0.38
N ARG A 185 18.65 0.98 0.82
CA ARG A 185 17.78 0.83 1.99
C ARG A 185 16.77 1.96 2.03
N LEU A 186 15.50 1.59 2.12
CA LEU A 186 14.36 2.48 2.32
C LEU A 186 13.90 2.31 3.77
N THR A 187 13.98 3.37 4.57
CA THR A 187 13.63 3.35 5.99
C THR A 187 12.49 4.33 6.24
N CYS A 188 11.43 3.85 6.88
CA CYS A 188 10.35 4.68 7.39
C CYS A 188 10.41 4.70 8.91
N ARG A 189 10.47 5.88 9.53
CA ARG A 189 10.50 6.07 10.98
C ARG A 189 9.17 6.62 11.46
N PRO A 190 8.71 6.22 12.66
CA PRO A 190 7.53 6.81 13.25
C PRO A 190 7.72 8.31 13.47
N GLU A 191 6.64 9.07 13.30
CA GLU A 191 6.60 10.49 13.63
C GLU A 191 6.38 10.71 15.14
N GLY A 192 7.10 11.68 15.72
CA GLY A 192 6.94 12.09 17.11
C GLY A 192 7.19 10.95 18.11
N ASN A 193 6.21 10.69 18.98
CA ASN A 193 6.27 9.62 19.98
C ASN A 193 5.96 8.23 19.40
N GLY A 194 5.64 8.13 18.10
CA GLY A 194 5.28 6.89 17.42
C GLY A 194 3.95 6.29 17.84
N LEU A 195 3.06 7.06 18.47
CA LEU A 195 1.68 6.67 18.75
C LEU A 195 0.77 7.16 17.64
N TYR A 196 -0.03 6.26 17.05
CA TYR A 196 -0.94 6.57 15.97
C TYR A 196 -2.36 6.32 16.44
N SER A 197 -3.23 7.29 16.24
CA SER A 197 -4.65 7.17 16.44
C SER A 197 -5.29 6.39 15.29
N PRO A 198 -6.47 5.77 15.50
CA PRO A 198 -7.18 5.09 14.42
C PRO A 198 -7.51 6.00 13.22
N HIS A 199 -7.75 7.29 13.44
CA HIS A 199 -8.00 8.26 12.37
C HIS A 199 -6.82 8.49 11.43
N GLU A 200 -5.61 8.16 11.88
CA GLU A 200 -4.39 8.27 11.07
C GLU A 200 -4.11 6.97 10.31
N LEU A 201 -4.58 5.84 10.84
CA LEU A 201 -4.33 4.51 10.28
C LEU A 201 -5.41 4.06 9.30
N TYR A 202 -6.62 4.60 9.41
CA TYR A 202 -7.80 4.13 8.69
C TYR A 202 -8.63 5.29 8.13
N ASP A 203 -9.22 5.07 6.97
CA ASP A 203 -10.06 6.06 6.30
C ASP A 203 -11.44 6.22 6.99
N GLY A 204 -11.88 5.20 7.72
CA GLY A 204 -13.17 5.17 8.42
C GLY A 204 -13.40 3.89 9.21
N THR A 205 -14.57 3.76 9.83
CA THR A 205 -14.89 2.60 10.68
C THR A 205 -14.89 1.29 9.90
N PHE A 206 -15.49 1.28 8.69
CA PHE A 206 -15.50 0.07 7.88
C PHE A 206 -14.09 -0.30 7.38
N ASP A 207 -13.27 0.71 7.05
CA ASP A 207 -11.86 0.50 6.74
C ASP A 207 -11.11 -0.18 7.89
N ARG A 208 -11.26 0.35 9.10
CA ARG A 208 -10.70 -0.26 10.31
C ARG A 208 -11.14 -1.71 10.48
N ILE A 209 -12.42 -2.02 10.28
CA ILE A 209 -12.95 -3.40 10.36
C ILE A 209 -12.30 -4.29 9.29
N ARG A 210 -12.23 -3.88 8.02
CA ARG A 210 -11.63 -4.72 6.97
C ARG A 210 -10.15 -5.00 7.26
N GLN A 211 -9.41 -4.04 7.79
CA GLN A 211 -7.98 -4.19 8.06
C GLN A 211 -7.69 -4.98 9.34
N GLN A 212 -8.39 -4.71 10.44
CA GLN A 212 -8.13 -5.32 11.74
C GLN A 212 -8.86 -6.66 11.94
N VAL A 213 -10.00 -6.87 11.28
CA VAL A 213 -10.80 -8.09 11.42
C VAL A 213 -10.66 -8.97 10.18
N PHE A 214 -11.08 -8.47 9.02
CA PHE A 214 -11.21 -9.33 7.84
C PHE A 214 -9.84 -9.79 7.32
N ALA A 215 -8.90 -8.88 7.09
CA ALA A 215 -7.58 -9.23 6.60
C ALA A 215 -6.80 -10.13 7.57
N GLN A 216 -6.96 -9.94 8.88
CA GLN A 216 -6.21 -10.69 9.90
C GLN A 216 -6.75 -12.10 10.12
N SER A 217 -8.07 -12.29 9.99
CA SER A 217 -8.72 -13.51 10.50
C SER A 217 -9.69 -14.18 9.53
N CYS A 218 -10.07 -13.55 8.42
CA CYS A 218 -11.18 -14.03 7.57
C CYS A 218 -10.80 -14.16 6.09
N ALA A 219 -10.18 -13.14 5.51
CA ALA A 219 -9.76 -13.06 4.11
C ALA A 219 -8.42 -13.78 3.88
N LEU A 220 -8.32 -14.99 4.42
CA LEU A 220 -7.11 -15.81 4.39
C LEU A 220 -7.25 -16.91 3.34
N SER A 221 -6.12 -17.37 2.81
CA SER A 221 -6.07 -18.49 1.86
C SER A 221 -6.84 -19.69 2.42
N GLY A 222 -7.81 -20.20 1.66
CA GLY A 222 -8.69 -21.31 2.07
C GLY A 222 -9.99 -20.89 2.75
N CYS A 223 -10.18 -19.60 3.07
CA CYS A 223 -11.34 -19.05 3.78
C CYS A 223 -12.16 -18.11 2.87
N HIS A 224 -12.22 -16.82 3.18
CA HIS A 224 -12.97 -15.81 2.42
C HIS A 224 -12.08 -15.03 1.44
N ASP A 225 -11.21 -15.74 0.73
CA ASP A 225 -10.30 -15.23 -0.31
C ASP A 225 -10.97 -15.21 -1.70
N SER A 226 -10.23 -14.88 -2.76
CA SER A 226 -10.70 -14.88 -4.16
C SER A 226 -10.64 -16.23 -4.87
N ASN A 227 -10.27 -17.31 -4.19
CA ASN A 227 -10.13 -18.64 -4.79
C ASN A 227 -11.13 -19.63 -4.21
N SER A 228 -11.22 -19.68 -2.88
CA SER A 228 -12.01 -20.60 -2.07
C SER A 228 -13.45 -20.13 -1.88
N HIS A 229 -13.68 -18.81 -1.84
CA HIS A 229 -15.00 -18.16 -1.72
C HIS A 229 -15.88 -18.84 -0.65
N LYS A 230 -15.35 -19.15 0.54
CA LYS A 230 -16.10 -19.99 1.50
C LYS A 230 -17.46 -19.38 1.82
N ASN A 231 -18.48 -20.22 1.71
CA ASN A 231 -19.90 -19.84 1.83
C ASN A 231 -20.30 -18.69 0.90
N ASN A 232 -19.75 -18.69 -0.32
CA ASN A 232 -20.00 -17.71 -1.37
C ASN A 232 -19.72 -16.26 -0.91
N MET A 233 -18.56 -16.03 -0.30
CA MET A 233 -18.18 -14.73 0.26
C MET A 233 -16.68 -14.48 0.11
N ILE A 234 -16.35 -13.28 -0.37
CA ILE A 234 -14.98 -12.74 -0.50
C ILE A 234 -14.89 -11.50 0.39
N LEU A 235 -13.86 -11.44 1.25
CA LEU A 235 -13.67 -10.34 2.21
C LEU A 235 -12.40 -9.50 1.94
N TYR A 236 -11.95 -9.45 0.68
CA TYR A 236 -10.88 -8.54 0.28
C TYR A 236 -11.34 -7.08 0.25
N PRO A 237 -10.41 -6.11 0.46
CA PRO A 237 -10.75 -4.70 0.67
C PRO A 237 -11.76 -4.12 -0.31
N ASN A 238 -11.59 -4.38 -1.62
CA ASN A 238 -12.39 -3.74 -2.67
C ASN A 238 -13.75 -4.42 -2.93
N VAL A 239 -14.04 -5.55 -2.28
CA VAL A 239 -15.27 -6.33 -2.52
C VAL A 239 -16.05 -6.62 -1.24
N ALA A 240 -15.42 -6.55 -0.06
CA ALA A 240 -16.03 -6.99 1.18
C ALA A 240 -17.38 -6.33 1.47
N TYR A 241 -17.50 -5.02 1.28
CA TYR A 241 -18.71 -4.26 1.59
C TYR A 241 -19.94 -4.78 0.83
N SER A 242 -19.83 -4.89 -0.50
CA SER A 242 -20.91 -5.37 -1.37
C SER A 242 -21.25 -6.84 -1.16
N GLN A 243 -20.34 -7.60 -0.54
CA GLN A 243 -20.55 -9.01 -0.20
C GLN A 243 -21.28 -9.22 1.13
N ILE A 244 -21.38 -8.20 2.00
CA ILE A 244 -21.91 -8.39 3.36
C ILE A 244 -23.12 -7.50 3.69
N VAL A 245 -23.15 -6.25 3.24
CA VAL A 245 -24.23 -5.34 3.65
C VAL A 245 -25.50 -5.63 2.85
N GLY A 246 -26.60 -5.94 3.55
CA GLY A 246 -27.88 -6.23 2.88
C GLY A 246 -27.95 -7.59 2.19
N VAL A 247 -26.89 -8.41 2.26
CA VAL A 247 -26.78 -9.66 1.51
C VAL A 247 -27.32 -10.84 2.32
N THR A 248 -28.16 -11.68 1.72
CA THR A 248 -28.64 -12.93 2.35
C THR A 248 -27.48 -13.91 2.62
N PRO A 249 -27.37 -14.50 3.82
CA PRO A 249 -26.37 -15.53 4.13
C PRO A 249 -26.54 -16.77 3.23
N PHE A 250 -25.43 -17.42 2.88
CA PHE A 250 -25.47 -18.69 2.13
C PHE A 250 -25.97 -19.87 3.00
N ASN A 251 -25.82 -19.77 4.32
CA ASN A 251 -26.37 -20.76 5.24
C ASN A 251 -27.91 -20.70 5.18
N SER A 252 -28.53 -21.83 4.82
CA SER A 252 -29.97 -21.91 4.57
C SER A 252 -30.81 -21.61 5.81
N ALA A 253 -30.38 -22.03 7.00
CA ALA A 253 -31.11 -21.75 8.23
C ALA A 253 -31.09 -20.26 8.58
N ALA A 254 -29.93 -19.60 8.48
CA ALA A 254 -29.81 -18.15 8.65
C ALA A 254 -30.64 -17.38 7.61
N ALA A 255 -30.66 -17.84 6.35
CA ALA A 255 -31.48 -17.25 5.31
C ALA A 255 -32.98 -17.39 5.59
N VAL A 256 -33.42 -18.58 6.02
CA VAL A 256 -34.82 -18.84 6.41
C VAL A 256 -35.22 -18.04 7.66
N ALA A 257 -34.30 -17.82 8.59
CA ALA A 257 -34.49 -16.94 9.74
C ALA A 257 -34.60 -15.45 9.36
N GLY A 258 -34.44 -15.10 8.08
CA GLY A 258 -34.55 -13.73 7.57
C GLY A 258 -33.35 -12.85 7.88
N TRP A 259 -32.24 -13.42 8.34
CA TRP A 259 -31.04 -12.64 8.64
C TRP A 259 -30.33 -12.17 7.38
N GLN A 260 -29.61 -11.06 7.50
CA GLN A 260 -28.63 -10.62 6.50
C GLN A 260 -27.22 -10.91 7.01
N ARG A 261 -26.23 -10.96 6.13
CA ARG A 261 -24.81 -11.05 6.53
C ARG A 261 -24.48 -9.87 7.44
N VAL A 262 -24.83 -8.66 7.03
CA VAL A 262 -24.93 -7.47 7.88
C VAL A 262 -26.26 -6.80 7.61
N PHE A 263 -27.08 -6.66 8.65
CA PHE A 263 -28.32 -5.91 8.65
C PHE A 263 -28.08 -4.56 9.33
N ALA A 264 -28.20 -3.46 8.59
CA ALA A 264 -27.97 -2.12 9.13
C ALA A 264 -28.97 -1.80 10.25
N GLY A 265 -28.49 -1.32 11.38
CA GLY A 265 -29.27 -0.92 12.55
C GLY A 265 -29.55 -2.03 13.57
N ASP A 266 -29.32 -3.31 13.26
CA ASP A 266 -29.63 -4.41 14.18
C ASP A 266 -28.56 -5.53 14.15
N PRO A 267 -27.68 -5.59 15.17
CA PRO A 267 -26.68 -6.65 15.31
C PRO A 267 -27.31 -8.04 15.50
N THR A 268 -28.55 -8.13 16.02
CA THR A 268 -29.25 -9.40 16.23
C THR A 268 -29.84 -9.96 14.92
N GLN A 269 -29.99 -9.13 13.88
CA GLN A 269 -30.34 -9.59 12.53
C GLN A 269 -29.12 -9.72 11.61
N SER A 270 -27.93 -9.40 12.13
CA SER A 270 -26.65 -9.48 11.44
C SER A 270 -25.97 -10.82 11.71
N TYR A 271 -26.05 -11.73 10.74
CA TYR A 271 -25.45 -13.05 10.84
C TYR A 271 -23.93 -12.98 11.05
N LEU A 272 -23.20 -12.05 10.41
CA LEU A 272 -21.77 -11.85 10.63
C LEU A 272 -21.48 -11.55 12.11
N TYR A 273 -22.25 -10.66 12.74
CA TYR A 273 -22.06 -10.31 14.14
C TYR A 273 -22.29 -11.52 15.06
N ARG A 274 -23.38 -12.27 14.84
CA ARG A 274 -23.65 -13.52 15.54
C ARG A 274 -22.53 -14.56 15.41
N LYS A 275 -21.88 -14.63 14.24
CA LYS A 275 -20.77 -15.56 14.01
C LYS A 275 -19.52 -15.17 14.78
N VAL A 276 -19.23 -13.88 14.92
CA VAL A 276 -18.03 -13.40 15.63
C VAL A 276 -18.22 -13.34 17.15
N THR A 277 -19.45 -13.22 17.63
CA THR A 277 -19.79 -13.26 19.07
C THR A 277 -20.18 -14.66 19.56
N CYS A 278 -20.26 -15.64 18.67
CA CYS A 278 -20.83 -16.98 18.95
C CYS A 278 -22.30 -16.98 19.43
N ASP A 279 -23.06 -15.91 19.19
CA ASP A 279 -24.49 -15.85 19.53
C ASP A 279 -25.37 -16.50 18.44
N LEU A 280 -25.33 -17.83 18.39
CA LEU A 280 -26.09 -18.67 17.47
C LEU A 280 -26.99 -19.63 18.24
N PRO A 281 -28.20 -19.95 17.75
CA PRO A 281 -29.07 -20.94 18.39
C PRO A 281 -28.40 -22.30 18.56
N ASP A 282 -27.69 -22.75 17.51
CA ASP A 282 -26.82 -23.92 17.54
C ASP A 282 -25.78 -23.86 16.41
N MET A 283 -24.60 -24.44 16.62
CA MET A 283 -23.49 -24.38 15.66
C MET A 283 -23.55 -25.45 14.57
N ILE A 284 -24.49 -26.41 14.64
CA ILE A 284 -24.66 -27.44 13.62
C ILE A 284 -25.44 -26.86 12.44
N THR A 285 -26.57 -26.24 12.75
CA THR A 285 -27.54 -25.68 11.81
C THR A 285 -27.06 -24.32 11.28
N TYR A 286 -26.59 -23.44 12.16
CA TYR A 286 -26.12 -22.10 11.80
C TYR A 286 -24.59 -22.04 11.60
N GLY A 287 -23.91 -23.19 11.62
CA GLY A 287 -22.47 -23.34 11.41
C GLY A 287 -21.60 -22.82 12.58
N ALA A 288 -20.34 -23.26 12.61
CA ALA A 288 -19.38 -22.90 13.66
C ALA A 288 -19.08 -21.39 13.75
N CYS A 289 -18.68 -20.92 14.93
CA CYS A 289 -18.24 -19.53 15.13
C CYS A 289 -17.07 -19.15 14.23
N MET A 290 -16.94 -17.84 14.00
CA MET A 290 -15.80 -17.25 13.31
C MET A 290 -14.96 -16.42 14.28
N PRO A 291 -13.62 -16.40 14.13
CA PRO A 291 -12.84 -17.13 13.13
C PRO A 291 -12.78 -18.66 13.39
N PHE A 292 -13.03 -19.48 12.37
CA PHE A 292 -13.10 -20.94 12.54
C PHE A 292 -11.74 -21.54 12.91
N GLN A 293 -11.69 -22.35 13.98
CA GLN A 293 -10.49 -23.01 14.50
C GLN A 293 -9.31 -22.05 14.78
N ARG A 294 -9.63 -20.80 15.09
CA ARG A 294 -8.68 -19.74 15.41
C ARG A 294 -9.12 -19.02 16.69
N PRO A 295 -8.23 -18.27 17.35
CA PRO A 295 -8.63 -17.45 18.49
C PRO A 295 -9.78 -16.50 18.11
N PRO A 296 -10.77 -16.29 19.01
CA PRO A 296 -11.80 -15.28 18.81
C PRO A 296 -11.18 -13.89 18.60
N ILE A 297 -11.85 -13.05 17.80
CA ILE A 297 -11.48 -11.63 17.74
C ILE A 297 -11.73 -10.96 19.11
N SER A 298 -10.95 -9.95 19.45
CA SER A 298 -11.04 -9.29 20.75
C SER A 298 -12.43 -8.66 20.96
N GLN A 299 -12.84 -8.52 22.23
CA GLN A 299 -14.11 -7.87 22.56
C GLN A 299 -14.19 -6.46 21.96
N GLN A 300 -13.10 -5.69 22.01
CA GLN A 300 -13.02 -4.36 21.39
C GLN A 300 -13.35 -4.39 19.89
N LEU A 301 -12.84 -5.37 19.13
CA LEU A 301 -13.16 -5.49 17.70
C LEU A 301 -14.61 -5.93 17.47
N GLN A 302 -15.18 -6.75 18.36
CA GLN A 302 -16.61 -7.08 18.32
C GLN A 302 -17.47 -5.84 18.58
N ASP A 303 -17.10 -5.04 19.58
CA ASP A 303 -17.80 -3.80 19.93
C ASP A 303 -17.72 -2.77 18.79
N ILE A 304 -16.57 -2.66 18.11
CA ILE A 304 -16.44 -1.83 16.90
C ILE A 304 -17.38 -2.30 15.79
N ILE A 305 -17.49 -3.61 15.54
CA ILE A 305 -18.44 -4.15 14.56
C ILE A 305 -19.88 -3.84 14.99
N GLN A 306 -20.20 -4.00 16.28
CA GLN A 306 -21.53 -3.71 16.81
C GLN A 306 -21.90 -2.23 16.60
N LEU A 307 -21.01 -1.32 17.00
CA LEU A 307 -21.15 0.11 16.84
C LEU A 307 -21.31 0.48 15.37
N TRP A 308 -20.49 -0.10 14.49
CA TRP A 308 -20.63 0.10 13.05
C TRP A 308 -22.01 -0.34 12.55
N ILE A 309 -22.51 -1.51 13.00
CA ILE A 309 -23.83 -2.02 12.59
C ILE A 309 -24.96 -1.07 13.03
N VAL A 310 -24.93 -0.58 14.26
CA VAL A 310 -25.96 0.34 14.79
C VAL A 310 -25.75 1.79 14.39
N GLY A 311 -24.61 2.12 13.77
CA GLY A 311 -24.24 3.48 13.42
C GLY A 311 -25.27 4.14 12.51
N ASP A 312 -25.55 5.41 12.78
CA ASP A 312 -26.51 6.19 12.00
C ASP A 312 -26.02 6.49 10.58
N VAL A 313 -26.95 6.74 9.67
CA VAL A 313 -26.65 7.27 8.33
C VAL A 313 -25.98 8.64 8.50
N PRO A 314 -24.83 8.91 7.84
CA PRO A 314 -24.24 8.09 6.77
C PRO A 314 -23.08 7.19 7.21
N CYS A 315 -22.68 7.14 8.49
CA CYS A 315 -21.45 6.44 8.92
C CYS A 315 -21.64 4.96 9.28
N GLY A 316 -22.89 4.50 9.41
CA GLY A 316 -23.23 3.10 9.58
C GLY A 316 -22.95 2.24 8.34
N PRO A 317 -23.56 1.04 8.27
CA PRO A 317 -23.25 0.09 7.21
C PRO A 317 -23.87 0.49 5.88
N ALA A 318 -24.77 1.45 5.79
CA ALA A 318 -25.40 1.85 4.53
C ALA A 318 -25.84 3.31 4.58
N PRO A 319 -25.40 4.17 3.64
CA PRO A 319 -24.42 3.93 2.57
C PRO A 319 -22.95 3.89 3.07
N ASP A 320 -22.04 3.20 2.36
CA ASP A 320 -20.60 3.33 2.62
C ASP A 320 -20.10 4.67 2.09
N VAL A 321 -19.93 5.64 2.97
CA VAL A 321 -19.32 6.93 2.63
C VAL A 321 -17.94 7.11 3.26
N GLY A 322 -17.37 6.03 3.82
CA GLY A 322 -16.04 6.07 4.44
C GLY A 322 -15.92 7.03 5.62
N CYS A 323 -16.96 7.22 6.43
CA CYS A 323 -16.88 8.06 7.63
C CYS A 323 -16.77 7.24 8.94
N TRP A 324 -16.52 7.96 10.03
CA TRP A 324 -16.29 7.40 11.36
C TRP A 324 -17.58 7.35 12.17
N VAL A 325 -17.92 6.16 12.66
CA VAL A 325 -18.94 5.96 13.69
C VAL A 325 -18.37 6.33 15.06
N ALA A 326 -19.11 7.12 15.82
CA ALA A 326 -18.70 7.56 17.15
C ALA A 326 -18.34 6.36 18.06
N GLY A 327 -17.20 6.45 18.75
CA GLY A 327 -16.71 5.41 19.65
C GLY A 327 -15.97 4.25 18.97
N THR A 328 -15.83 4.28 17.65
CA THR A 328 -15.03 3.29 16.91
C THR A 328 -13.59 3.72 16.64
N ASP A 329 -13.18 4.83 17.24
CA ASP A 329 -11.86 5.47 17.17
C ASP A 329 -10.99 5.19 18.41
N GLN A 330 -11.46 4.31 19.30
CA GLN A 330 -10.77 3.91 20.53
C GLN A 330 -9.69 2.86 20.29
#